data_AF-A0A1N7NMP5-F1
#
_entry.id   AF-A0A1N7NMP5-F1
#
_cell.length_a   1.000
_cell.length_b   1.000
_cell.length_c   1.000
_cell.angle_alpha   90.00
_cell.angle_beta   90.00
_cell.angle_gamma   90.00
#
_symmetry.space_group_name_H-M   'P 1'
#
loop_
_entity.id
_entity.type
_entity.pdbx_description
1 polymer ?
#
loop_
_entity_poly.entity_id
_entity_poly.type
_entity_poly.pdbx_seq_one_letter_code
_entity_poly.pdbx_strand_id
1 'polypeptide(L)'
;MKNLWGRRTKILGLVALLLAVVGWMRWNPDPPSHPPDPVGVLSSPVPEFTFTDQKGKAFGFKDLKGKVWIADMIYTRCPGVGSPMTANMVRLQERLKKEGLAVQLVSFSIDPMYDSPAVLERYGKNLRADFENWKFLTTPSEPVMHRFLQTAFGSPISRKTEVEEEEEPLISHSSCFYLVDGRGKVISAYNGIRPDYGQIIRDVRSIQ
;
A
#
# COMPACT_ATOMS: atom_id res chain seq x y z
N MET A 1 63.50 -0.24 -25.99
CA MET A 1 62.82 -1.29 -25.19
C MET A 1 62.45 -0.80 -23.76
N LYS A 2 61.83 0.38 -23.58
CA LYS A 2 61.62 0.98 -22.23
C LYS A 2 60.16 1.30 -21.86
N ASN A 3 59.14 0.69 -22.49
CA ASN A 3 57.75 1.14 -22.24
C ASN A 3 56.76 0.00 -21.97
N LEU A 4 57.23 -1.26 -21.89
CA LEU A 4 56.38 -2.42 -21.62
C LEU A 4 56.01 -2.58 -20.14
N TRP A 5 56.88 -2.15 -19.22
CA TRP A 5 56.65 -2.32 -17.78
C TRP A 5 55.58 -1.35 -17.24
N GLY A 6 55.61 -0.08 -17.65
CA GLY A 6 54.60 0.92 -17.28
C GLY A 6 53.21 0.70 -17.89
N ARG A 7 53.11 -0.03 -19.01
CA ARG A 7 51.82 -0.45 -19.57
C ARG A 7 51.20 -1.61 -18.79
N ARG A 8 52.03 -2.58 -18.35
CA ARG A 8 51.57 -3.73 -17.55
C ARG A 8 51.07 -3.32 -16.17
N THR A 9 51.73 -2.39 -15.49
CA THR A 9 51.29 -1.88 -14.18
C THR A 9 49.99 -1.07 -14.28
N LYS A 10 49.79 -0.29 -15.34
CA LYS A 10 48.52 0.42 -15.59
C LYS A 10 47.35 -0.53 -15.86
N ILE A 11 47.57 -1.61 -16.61
CA ILE A 11 46.53 -2.62 -16.89
C ILE A 11 46.16 -3.38 -15.60
N LEU A 12 47.15 -3.79 -14.80
CA LEU A 12 46.92 -4.44 -13.50
C LEU A 12 46.14 -3.54 -12.53
N GLY A 13 46.44 -2.23 -12.49
CA GLY A 13 45.68 -1.26 -11.69
C GLY A 13 44.22 -1.11 -12.14
N LEU A 14 43.95 -1.08 -13.45
CA LEU A 14 42.59 -1.01 -13.99
C LEU A 14 41.76 -2.28 -13.71
N VAL A 15 42.39 -3.46 -13.81
CA VAL A 15 41.73 -4.74 -13.49
C VAL A 15 41.41 -4.81 -11.99
N ALA A 16 42.33 -4.41 -11.12
CA ALA A 16 42.07 -4.36 -9.68
C ALA A 16 40.94 -3.38 -9.32
N LEU A 17 40.87 -2.22 -9.98
CA LEU A 17 39.81 -1.24 -9.76
C LEU A 17 38.44 -1.77 -10.25
N LEU A 18 38.40 -2.43 -11.41
CA LEU A 18 37.19 -3.08 -11.93
C LEU A 18 36.71 -4.21 -11.01
N LEU A 19 37.61 -5.04 -10.50
CA LEU A 19 37.27 -6.09 -9.53
C LEU A 19 36.79 -5.50 -8.20
N ALA A 20 37.37 -4.38 -7.75
CA ALA A 20 36.89 -3.67 -6.58
C ALA A 20 35.49 -3.06 -6.80
N VAL A 21 35.20 -2.49 -7.98
CA VAL A 21 33.88 -1.93 -8.32
C VAL A 21 32.83 -3.04 -8.46
N VAL A 22 33.15 -4.14 -9.14
CA VAL A 22 32.25 -5.30 -9.27
C VAL A 22 32.03 -5.98 -7.91
N GLY A 23 33.09 -6.10 -7.10
CA GLY A 23 33.00 -6.59 -5.72
C GLY A 23 32.13 -5.67 -4.85
N TRP A 24 32.28 -4.35 -4.98
CA TRP A 24 31.49 -3.35 -4.26
C TRP A 24 30.02 -3.37 -4.70
N MET A 25 29.74 -3.47 -6.01
CA MET A 25 28.37 -3.63 -6.54
C MET A 25 27.73 -4.94 -6.09
N ARG A 26 28.50 -6.03 -5.98
CA ARG A 26 28.00 -7.32 -5.51
C ARG A 26 27.81 -7.36 -3.99
N TRP A 27 28.47 -6.48 -3.25
CA TRP A 27 28.38 -6.39 -1.78
C TRP A 27 27.33 -5.38 -1.31
N ASN A 28 26.94 -4.41 -2.13
CA ASN A 28 25.82 -3.52 -1.82
C ASN A 28 24.51 -4.16 -2.27
N PRO A 29 23.71 -4.76 -1.36
CA PRO A 29 22.37 -5.20 -1.73
C PRO A 29 21.56 -3.98 -2.16
N ASP A 30 20.69 -4.17 -3.16
CA ASP A 30 19.68 -3.17 -3.47
C ASP A 30 18.92 -2.81 -2.19
N PRO A 31 18.59 -1.53 -1.96
CA PRO A 31 17.74 -1.17 -0.84
C PRO A 31 16.46 -2.02 -0.90
N PRO A 32 15.94 -2.49 0.25
CA PRO A 32 14.77 -3.36 0.27
C PRO A 32 13.65 -2.73 -0.55
N SER A 33 13.03 -3.53 -1.42
CA SER A 33 11.94 -3.10 -2.31
C SER A 33 10.67 -2.68 -1.57
N HIS A 34 10.63 -2.87 -0.25
CA HIS A 34 9.52 -2.53 0.63
C HIS A 34 9.97 -1.51 1.67
N PRO A 35 9.08 -0.57 2.06
CA PRO A 35 9.34 0.24 3.24
C PRO A 35 9.60 -0.68 4.45
N PRO A 36 10.48 -0.27 5.40
CA PRO A 36 10.64 -1.00 6.65
C PRO A 36 9.27 -1.20 7.31
N ASP A 37 9.08 -2.36 7.96
CA ASP A 37 7.83 -2.74 8.64
C ASP A 37 7.22 -1.52 9.32
N PRO A 38 6.07 -1.01 8.84
CA PRO A 38 5.46 0.18 9.41
C PRO A 38 4.91 -0.19 10.78
N VAL A 39 5.76 -0.17 11.80
CA VAL A 39 5.43 -0.31 13.22
C VAL A 39 5.15 -1.76 13.70
N GLY A 40 5.84 -2.76 13.17
CA GLY A 40 5.81 -4.13 13.76
C GLY A 40 4.46 -4.84 13.61
N VAL A 41 3.64 -4.42 12.63
CA VAL A 41 2.31 -5.00 12.37
C VAL A 41 2.38 -6.22 11.47
N LEU A 42 3.53 -6.53 10.89
CA LEU A 42 3.70 -7.79 10.17
C LEU A 42 3.45 -8.97 11.11
N SER A 43 2.61 -9.90 10.66
CA SER A 43 2.10 -11.06 11.42
C SER A 43 1.07 -10.76 12.51
N SER A 44 0.66 -9.51 12.71
CA SER A 44 -0.43 -9.15 13.62
C SER A 44 -1.80 -9.47 13.02
N PRO A 45 -2.76 -9.98 13.82
CA PRO A 45 -4.13 -10.18 13.36
C PRO A 45 -4.83 -8.83 13.23
N VAL A 46 -5.54 -8.65 12.11
CA VAL A 46 -6.48 -7.54 11.94
C VAL A 46 -7.64 -7.73 12.93
N PRO A 47 -7.96 -6.74 13.78
CA PRO A 47 -9.11 -6.82 14.68
C PRO A 47 -10.42 -7.05 13.93
N GLU A 48 -11.38 -7.70 14.57
CA GLU A 48 -12.72 -7.80 14.00
C GLU A 48 -13.34 -6.41 13.85
N PHE A 49 -14.02 -6.19 12.73
CA PHE A 49 -14.71 -4.95 12.42
C PHE A 49 -15.99 -5.22 11.64
N THR A 50 -16.92 -4.28 11.71
CA THR A 50 -18.08 -4.19 10.83
C THR A 50 -18.33 -2.72 10.54
N PHE A 51 -18.23 -2.35 9.26
CA PHE A 51 -18.38 -0.99 8.75
C PHE A 51 -19.43 -0.97 7.64
N THR A 52 -19.65 0.21 7.07
CA THR A 52 -20.62 0.41 5.99
C THR A 52 -19.89 0.55 4.67
N ASP A 53 -20.27 -0.24 3.66
CA ASP A 53 -19.74 -0.14 2.31
C ASP A 53 -20.36 1.02 1.52
N GLN A 54 -19.84 1.28 0.32
CA GLN A 54 -20.32 2.33 -0.57
C GLN A 54 -21.78 2.17 -1.01
N LYS A 55 -22.37 0.97 -0.86
CA LYS A 55 -23.78 0.69 -1.17
C LYS A 55 -24.67 0.79 0.07
N GLY A 56 -24.14 1.27 1.20
CA GLY A 56 -24.86 1.37 2.47
C GLY A 56 -25.06 0.02 3.18
N LYS A 57 -24.31 -1.02 2.79
CA LYS A 57 -24.43 -2.36 3.38
C LYS A 57 -23.38 -2.60 4.45
N ALA A 58 -23.71 -3.36 5.47
CA ALA A 58 -22.74 -3.83 6.44
C ALA A 58 -21.73 -4.76 5.76
N PHE A 59 -20.44 -4.49 5.98
CA PHE A 59 -19.32 -5.31 5.50
C PHE A 59 -18.24 -5.33 6.59
N GLY A 60 -17.66 -6.50 6.83
CA GLY A 60 -16.73 -6.66 7.93
C GLY A 60 -15.76 -7.82 7.79
N PHE A 61 -15.03 -8.07 8.87
CA PHE A 61 -14.02 -9.13 8.95
C PHE A 61 -14.58 -10.51 8.57
N LYS A 62 -15.84 -10.80 8.95
CA LYS A 62 -16.53 -12.06 8.61
C LYS A 62 -16.64 -12.30 7.10
N ASP A 63 -16.79 -11.23 6.31
CA ASP A 63 -16.97 -11.30 4.85
C ASP A 63 -15.63 -11.53 4.12
N LEU A 64 -14.52 -11.30 4.84
CA LEU A 64 -13.13 -11.48 4.38
C LEU A 64 -12.50 -12.79 4.88
N LYS A 65 -13.15 -13.50 5.82
CA LYS A 65 -12.62 -14.76 6.36
C LYS A 65 -12.38 -15.79 5.24
N GLY A 66 -11.18 -16.35 5.22
CA GLY A 66 -10.74 -17.32 4.20
C GLY A 66 -10.36 -16.69 2.86
N LYS A 67 -10.40 -15.36 2.71
CA LYS A 67 -10.04 -14.65 1.49
C LYS A 67 -8.73 -13.89 1.68
N VAL A 68 -7.89 -13.89 0.64
CA VAL A 68 -6.77 -12.95 0.56
C VAL A 68 -7.31 -11.58 0.18
N TRP A 69 -6.83 -10.54 0.85
CA TRP A 69 -7.28 -9.17 0.60
C TRP A 69 -6.18 -8.15 0.76
N ILE A 70 -6.35 -7.01 0.08
CA ILE A 70 -5.42 -5.89 0.11
C ILE A 70 -6.16 -4.66 0.64
N ALA A 71 -5.60 -4.04 1.68
CA ALA A 71 -6.16 -2.86 2.30
C ALA A 71 -5.37 -1.59 1.95
N ASP A 72 -6.07 -0.47 1.84
CA ASP A 72 -5.48 0.88 1.85
C ASP A 72 -6.34 1.88 2.63
N MET A 73 -5.80 3.07 2.83
CA MET A 73 -6.46 4.19 3.49
C MET A 73 -6.66 5.32 2.49
N ILE A 74 -7.86 5.90 2.47
CA ILE A 74 -8.25 6.97 1.54
C ILE A 74 -9.01 8.08 2.27
N TYR A 75 -9.14 9.24 1.64
CA TYR A 75 -10.21 10.19 1.93
C TYR A 75 -10.51 11.00 0.67
N THR A 76 -11.79 11.27 0.40
CA THR A 76 -12.20 11.73 -0.95
C THR A 76 -11.87 13.19 -1.24
N ARG A 77 -11.60 13.98 -0.19
CA ARG A 77 -11.26 15.40 -0.29
C ARG A 77 -9.77 15.70 -0.33
N CYS A 78 -8.91 14.68 -0.37
CA CYS A 78 -7.47 14.88 -0.35
C CYS A 78 -7.02 15.84 -1.46
N PRO A 79 -6.50 17.04 -1.11
CA PRO A 79 -5.94 17.94 -2.10
C PRO A 79 -4.68 17.29 -2.69
N GLY A 80 -4.72 16.93 -3.97
CA GLY A 80 -3.60 16.30 -4.67
C GLY A 80 -3.47 14.77 -4.49
N VAL A 81 -2.57 14.33 -3.60
CA VAL A 81 -1.89 12.99 -3.58
C VAL A 81 -2.79 11.78 -3.24
N GLY A 82 -4.08 11.98 -2.93
CA GLY A 82 -5.07 10.90 -2.89
C GLY A 82 -5.32 10.25 -4.26
N SER A 83 -5.03 10.98 -5.35
CA SER A 83 -5.18 10.53 -6.73
C SER A 83 -4.28 9.33 -7.12
N PRO A 84 -2.95 9.31 -6.87
CA PRO A 84 -2.10 8.20 -7.26
C PRO A 84 -2.36 6.88 -6.52
N MET A 85 -2.67 6.88 -5.21
CA MET A 85 -2.88 5.62 -4.49
C MET A 85 -4.06 4.83 -5.02
N THR A 86 -5.23 5.47 -5.11
CA THR A 86 -6.42 4.77 -5.59
C THR A 86 -6.31 4.45 -7.08
N ALA A 87 -5.68 5.31 -7.89
CA ALA A 87 -5.38 4.97 -9.29
C ALA A 87 -4.42 3.77 -9.43
N ASN A 88 -3.44 3.66 -8.54
CA ASN A 88 -2.56 2.50 -8.48
C ASN A 88 -3.30 1.24 -8.01
N MET A 89 -4.24 1.37 -7.07
CA MET A 89 -5.08 0.26 -6.65
C MET A 89 -6.01 -0.21 -7.79
N VAL A 90 -6.53 0.69 -8.64
CA VAL A 90 -7.24 0.33 -9.89
C VAL A 90 -6.33 -0.50 -10.81
N ARG A 91 -5.09 -0.05 -11.06
CA ARG A 91 -4.13 -0.81 -11.88
C ARG A 91 -3.79 -2.17 -11.26
N LEU A 92 -3.71 -2.26 -9.94
CA LEU A 92 -3.51 -3.51 -9.23
C LEU A 92 -4.72 -4.43 -9.41
N GLN A 93 -5.94 -3.91 -9.29
CA GLN A 93 -7.19 -4.64 -9.52
C GLN A 93 -7.21 -5.29 -10.92
N GLU A 94 -6.89 -4.51 -11.95
CA GLU A 94 -6.82 -4.98 -13.34
C GLU A 94 -5.78 -6.11 -13.52
N ARG A 95 -4.59 -5.95 -12.91
CA ARG A 95 -3.53 -6.96 -12.99
C ARG A 95 -3.90 -8.24 -12.25
N LEU A 96 -4.44 -8.15 -11.04
CA LEU A 96 -4.91 -9.31 -10.28
C LEU A 96 -5.98 -10.08 -11.06
N LYS A 97 -6.92 -9.37 -11.70
CA LYS A 97 -7.93 -9.97 -12.58
C LYS A 97 -7.31 -10.67 -13.79
N LYS A 98 -6.33 -10.03 -14.45
CA LYS A 98 -5.60 -10.61 -15.59
C LYS A 98 -4.83 -11.88 -15.21
N GLU A 99 -4.27 -11.93 -14.00
CA GLU A 99 -3.55 -13.10 -13.48
C GLU A 99 -4.49 -14.18 -12.90
N GLY A 100 -5.81 -13.97 -12.89
CA GLY A 100 -6.79 -14.92 -12.37
C GLY A 100 -6.78 -15.06 -10.85
N LEU A 101 -6.25 -14.09 -10.11
CA LEU A 101 -6.09 -14.15 -8.66
C LEU A 101 -7.33 -13.63 -7.94
N ALA A 102 -7.93 -14.46 -7.09
CA ALA A 102 -9.12 -14.10 -6.31
C ALA A 102 -8.75 -13.29 -5.07
N VAL A 103 -8.71 -11.97 -5.19
CA VAL A 103 -8.34 -11.04 -4.10
C VAL A 103 -9.45 -10.02 -3.88
N GLN A 104 -9.77 -9.74 -2.61
CA GLN A 104 -10.62 -8.60 -2.24
C GLN A 104 -9.78 -7.34 -2.03
N LEU A 105 -10.28 -6.18 -2.47
CA LEU A 105 -9.67 -4.89 -2.20
C LEU A 105 -10.57 -4.13 -1.21
N VAL A 106 -9.96 -3.49 -0.22
CA VAL A 106 -10.69 -2.80 0.85
C VAL A 106 -10.04 -1.45 1.12
N SER A 107 -10.74 -0.38 0.78
CA SER A 107 -10.32 0.99 1.06
C SER A 107 -11.07 1.53 2.26
N PHE A 108 -10.36 1.92 3.31
CA PHE A 108 -10.95 2.53 4.50
C PHE A 108 -10.87 4.05 4.41
N SER A 109 -12.01 4.73 4.53
CA SER A 109 -12.00 6.19 4.64
C SER A 109 -11.42 6.62 5.99
N ILE A 110 -10.45 7.54 5.99
CA ILE A 110 -9.93 8.21 7.18
C ILE A 110 -10.64 9.52 7.50
N ASP A 111 -11.57 9.97 6.64
CA ASP A 111 -12.42 11.15 6.84
C ASP A 111 -13.91 10.76 6.82
N PRO A 112 -14.33 9.83 7.70
CA PRO A 112 -15.67 9.24 7.59
C PRO A 112 -16.81 10.22 7.87
N MET A 113 -16.51 11.39 8.48
CA MET A 113 -17.48 12.46 8.70
C MET A 113 -17.94 13.11 7.39
N TYR A 114 -17.09 13.09 6.35
CA TYR A 114 -17.43 13.56 5.01
C TYR A 114 -17.73 12.41 4.05
N ASP A 115 -16.95 11.34 4.13
CA ASP A 115 -17.00 10.19 3.23
C ASP A 115 -18.17 9.26 3.57
N SER A 116 -19.39 9.74 3.32
CA SER A 116 -20.60 8.92 3.35
C SER A 116 -20.56 7.81 2.28
N PRO A 117 -21.38 6.75 2.40
CA PRO A 117 -21.49 5.71 1.37
C PRO A 117 -21.68 6.27 -0.05
N ALA A 118 -22.56 7.26 -0.22
CA ALA A 118 -22.82 7.89 -1.51
C ALA A 118 -21.61 8.66 -2.07
N VAL A 119 -20.84 9.31 -1.19
CA VAL A 119 -19.59 10.00 -1.57
C VAL A 119 -18.54 8.99 -2.02
N LEU A 120 -18.37 7.90 -1.27
CA LEU A 120 -17.45 6.80 -1.62
C LEU A 120 -17.85 6.08 -2.90
N GLU A 121 -19.15 5.88 -3.14
CA GLU A 121 -19.63 5.27 -4.38
C GLU A 121 -19.28 6.15 -5.59
N ARG A 122 -19.53 7.46 -5.49
CA ARG A 122 -19.19 8.42 -6.54
C ARG A 122 -17.68 8.46 -6.78
N TYR A 123 -16.89 8.46 -5.70
CA TYR A 123 -15.43 8.44 -5.76
C TYR A 123 -14.91 7.20 -6.52
N GLY A 124 -15.35 6.00 -6.13
CA GLY A 124 -14.95 4.76 -6.80
C GLY A 124 -15.40 4.68 -8.26
N LYS A 125 -16.62 5.15 -8.58
CA LYS A 125 -17.12 5.22 -9.97
C LYS A 125 -16.26 6.12 -10.85
N ASN A 126 -15.88 7.29 -10.35
CA ASN A 126 -15.03 8.23 -11.09
C ASN A 126 -13.66 7.64 -11.44
N LEU A 127 -13.14 6.76 -10.58
CA LEU A 127 -11.87 6.06 -10.79
C LEU A 127 -12.02 4.72 -11.52
N ARG A 128 -13.26 4.33 -11.88
CA ARG A 128 -13.59 3.05 -12.53
C ARG A 128 -13.20 1.81 -11.70
N ALA A 129 -13.31 1.92 -10.37
CA ALA A 129 -13.15 0.78 -9.48
C ALA A 129 -14.24 -0.28 -9.75
N ASP A 130 -13.85 -1.55 -9.86
CA ASP A 130 -14.78 -2.67 -9.97
C ASP A 130 -15.28 -3.07 -8.57
N PHE A 131 -16.54 -2.75 -8.27
CA PHE A 131 -17.13 -2.98 -6.95
C PHE A 131 -17.49 -4.45 -6.66
N GLU A 132 -17.27 -5.37 -7.60
CA GLU A 132 -17.46 -6.81 -7.38
C GLU A 132 -16.52 -7.32 -6.29
N ASN A 133 -15.23 -6.97 -6.39
CA ASN A 133 -14.21 -7.37 -5.42
C ASN A 133 -13.56 -6.19 -4.68
N TRP A 134 -14.02 -4.95 -4.86
CA TRP A 134 -13.52 -3.79 -4.12
C TRP A 134 -14.60 -3.12 -3.28
N LYS A 135 -14.35 -3.02 -1.97
CA LYS A 135 -15.20 -2.31 -1.00
C LYS A 135 -14.53 -1.03 -0.51
N PHE A 136 -15.33 0.03 -0.42
CA PHE A 136 -14.95 1.29 0.17
C PHE A 136 -15.74 1.44 1.46
N LEU A 137 -15.05 1.52 2.60
CA LEU A 137 -15.65 1.40 3.93
C LEU A 137 -15.60 2.71 4.70
N THR A 138 -16.71 3.01 5.38
CA THR A 138 -16.86 4.15 6.29
C THR A 138 -17.63 3.76 7.55
N THR A 139 -17.67 4.64 8.54
CA THR A 139 -18.38 4.46 9.82
C THR A 139 -18.84 5.82 10.33
N PRO A 140 -19.95 5.96 11.06
CA PRO A 140 -20.35 7.25 11.62
C PRO A 140 -19.38 7.81 12.70
N SER A 141 -18.34 7.06 13.09
CA SER A 141 -17.41 7.46 14.15
C SER A 141 -15.95 7.48 13.69
N GLU A 142 -15.42 8.69 13.49
CA GLU A 142 -14.00 8.90 13.19
C GLU A 142 -13.04 8.29 14.22
N PRO A 143 -13.26 8.45 15.54
CA PRO A 143 -12.39 7.80 16.54
C PRO A 143 -12.37 6.27 16.44
N VAL A 144 -13.49 5.64 16.06
CA VAL A 144 -13.56 4.18 15.86
C VAL A 144 -12.72 3.78 14.64
N MET A 145 -12.87 4.51 13.53
CA MET A 145 -12.09 4.24 12.32
C MET A 145 -10.59 4.41 12.57
N HIS A 146 -10.17 5.52 13.16
CA HIS A 146 -8.76 5.81 13.38
C HIS A 146 -8.11 4.80 14.33
N ARG A 147 -8.81 4.44 15.43
CA ARG A 147 -8.33 3.42 16.37
C ARG A 147 -8.19 2.05 15.69
N PHE A 148 -9.16 1.68 14.85
CA PHE A 148 -9.09 0.44 14.08
C PHE A 148 -7.87 0.45 13.17
N LEU A 149 -7.68 1.49 12.36
CA LEU A 149 -6.56 1.57 11.41
C LEU A 149 -5.20 1.58 12.11
N GLN A 150 -5.09 2.26 13.24
CA GLN A 150 -3.86 2.26 14.04
C GLN A 150 -3.57 0.88 14.63
N THR A 151 -4.61 0.17 15.12
CA THR A 151 -4.44 -1.17 15.70
C THR A 151 -4.15 -2.22 14.63
N ALA A 152 -4.83 -2.16 13.49
CA ALA A 152 -4.74 -3.14 12.42
C ALA A 152 -3.46 -3.00 11.59
N PHE A 153 -3.03 -1.76 11.32
CA PHE A 153 -2.02 -1.47 10.29
C PHE A 153 -0.89 -0.56 10.77
N GLY A 154 -0.87 -0.21 12.07
CA GLY A 154 0.16 0.63 12.65
C GLY A 154 0.17 2.06 12.08
N SER A 155 -0.87 2.45 11.33
CA SER A 155 -0.91 3.73 10.62
C SER A 155 -1.20 4.87 11.60
N PRO A 156 -0.24 5.75 11.89
CA PRO A 156 -0.54 6.97 12.63
C PRO A 156 -1.41 7.86 11.74
N ILE A 157 -2.57 8.27 12.24
CA ILE A 157 -3.45 9.21 11.56
C ILE A 157 -3.35 10.54 12.30
N SER A 158 -3.07 11.62 11.57
CA SER A 158 -2.96 12.95 12.16
C SER A 158 -3.62 13.96 11.25
N ARG A 159 -4.66 14.63 11.76
CA ARG A 159 -5.30 15.76 11.07
C ARG A 159 -4.53 17.03 11.43
N LYS A 160 -4.14 17.81 10.43
CA LYS A 160 -3.68 19.18 10.67
C LYS A 160 -4.93 20.04 10.93
N THR A 161 -5.11 20.51 12.15
CA THR A 161 -6.27 21.33 12.57
C THR A 161 -6.08 22.82 12.30
N GLU A 162 -4.86 23.25 11.98
CA GLU A 162 -4.55 24.61 11.50
C GLU A 162 -4.58 24.61 9.97
N VAL A 163 -5.79 24.67 9.43
CA VAL A 163 -6.04 24.98 8.02
C VAL A 163 -6.92 26.21 8.02
N GLU A 164 -6.56 27.23 7.25
CA GLU A 164 -7.41 28.42 7.06
C GLU A 164 -8.79 27.96 6.55
N GLU A 165 -9.88 28.67 6.90
CA GLU A 165 -11.28 28.22 6.70
C GLU A 165 -11.65 27.86 5.24
N GLU A 166 -10.80 28.18 4.26
CA GLU A 166 -10.98 27.90 2.84
C GLU A 166 -10.18 26.68 2.31
N GLU A 167 -9.32 26.06 3.11
CA GLU A 167 -8.48 24.93 2.68
C GLU A 167 -9.05 23.57 3.12
N GLU A 168 -9.05 22.60 2.19
CA GLU A 168 -9.47 21.22 2.48
C GLU A 168 -8.55 20.57 3.54
N PRO A 169 -9.11 19.74 4.45
CA PRO A 169 -8.35 19.22 5.58
C PRO A 169 -7.25 18.26 5.11
N LEU A 170 -6.01 18.56 5.48
CA LEU A 170 -4.89 17.65 5.28
C LEU A 170 -4.85 16.61 6.42
N ILE A 171 -5.11 15.36 6.07
CA ILE A 171 -4.99 14.22 6.99
C ILE A 171 -3.77 13.39 6.56
N SER A 172 -2.77 13.33 7.45
CA SER A 172 -1.61 12.46 7.26
C SER A 172 -1.97 11.02 7.62
N HIS A 173 -1.63 10.08 6.74
CA HIS A 173 -1.86 8.65 6.93
C HIS A 173 -0.77 7.83 6.20
N SER A 174 -0.73 6.53 6.50
CA SER A 174 0.13 5.58 5.78
C SER A 174 -0.20 5.57 4.29
N SER A 175 0.84 5.70 3.44
CA SER A 175 0.72 5.55 1.99
C SER A 175 1.03 4.13 1.53
N CYS A 176 0.59 3.12 2.29
CA CYS A 176 0.88 1.71 2.01
C CYS A 176 -0.35 0.95 1.49
N PHE A 177 -0.08 -0.11 0.72
CA PHE A 177 -1.01 -1.22 0.53
C PHE A 177 -0.62 -2.35 1.49
N TYR A 178 -1.60 -2.94 2.18
CA TYR A 178 -1.37 -4.01 3.15
C TYR A 178 -1.97 -5.31 2.64
N LEU A 179 -1.14 -6.35 2.45
CA LEU A 179 -1.62 -7.69 2.10
C LEU A 179 -2.00 -8.45 3.36
N VAL A 180 -3.21 -9.01 3.35
CA VAL A 180 -3.77 -9.76 4.47
C VAL A 180 -4.17 -11.17 4.01
N ASP A 181 -3.76 -12.19 4.75
CA ASP A 181 -4.07 -13.59 4.44
C ASP A 181 -5.51 -13.98 4.82
N GLY A 182 -5.93 -15.19 4.42
CA GLY A 182 -7.27 -15.72 4.74
C GLY A 182 -7.55 -15.94 6.23
N ARG A 183 -6.54 -15.85 7.10
CA ARG A 183 -6.69 -15.88 8.56
C ARG A 183 -6.80 -14.48 9.16
N GLY A 184 -6.73 -13.44 8.33
CA GLY A 184 -6.78 -12.05 8.77
C GLY A 184 -5.46 -11.52 9.31
N LYS A 185 -4.31 -12.10 8.95
CA LYS A 185 -2.99 -11.59 9.36
C LYS A 185 -2.38 -10.69 8.29
N VAL A 186 -1.81 -9.56 8.70
CA VAL A 186 -1.04 -8.69 7.79
C VAL A 186 0.27 -9.40 7.44
N ILE A 187 0.47 -9.73 6.17
CA ILE A 187 1.64 -10.47 5.68
C ILE A 187 2.73 -9.52 5.20
N SER A 188 2.35 -8.41 4.58
CA SER A 188 3.29 -7.46 3.97
C SER A 188 2.66 -6.09 3.79
N ALA A 189 3.51 -5.06 3.70
CA ALA A 189 3.15 -3.70 3.35
C ALA A 189 3.98 -3.23 2.15
N TYR A 190 3.34 -2.55 1.20
CA TYR A 190 3.95 -2.08 -0.04
C TYR A 190 3.76 -0.58 -0.18
N ASN A 191 4.67 0.09 -0.88
CA ASN A 191 4.49 1.50 -1.23
C ASN A 191 3.28 1.66 -2.17
N GLY A 192 2.21 2.31 -1.73
CA GLY A 192 1.00 2.51 -2.54
C GLY A 192 1.10 3.67 -3.54
N ILE A 193 2.10 4.54 -3.41
CA ILE A 193 2.36 5.65 -4.35
C ILE A 193 3.16 5.17 -5.57
N ARG A 194 4.14 4.29 -5.33
CA ARG A 194 5.00 3.66 -6.36
C ARG A 194 5.07 2.14 -6.11
N PRO A 195 3.97 1.40 -6.33
CA PRO A 195 3.93 -0.02 -6.04
C PRO A 195 4.76 -0.84 -7.02
N ASP A 196 5.50 -1.83 -6.50
CA ASP A 196 5.98 -2.96 -7.28
C ASP A 196 4.84 -3.98 -7.42
N TYR A 197 4.05 -3.83 -8.49
CA TYR A 197 2.95 -4.75 -8.79
C TYR A 197 3.42 -6.19 -8.94
N GLY A 198 4.62 -6.41 -9.49
CA GLY A 198 5.14 -7.76 -9.71
C GLY A 198 5.41 -8.48 -8.40
N GLN A 199 5.93 -7.75 -7.41
CA GLN A 199 6.12 -8.25 -6.06
C GLN A 199 4.80 -8.56 -5.36
N ILE A 200 3.83 -7.63 -5.38
CA ILE A 200 2.51 -7.85 -4.77
C ILE A 200 1.84 -9.12 -5.34
N ILE A 201 1.89 -9.30 -6.66
CA ILE A 201 1.31 -10.47 -7.34
C ILE A 201 2.03 -11.77 -6.96
N ARG A 202 3.37 -11.75 -6.83
CA ARG A 202 4.14 -12.91 -6.36
C ARG A 202 3.74 -13.32 -4.94
N ASP A 203 3.60 -12.34 -4.05
CA ASP A 203 3.26 -12.60 -2.66
C ASP A 203 1.84 -13.12 -2.50
N VAL A 204 0.86 -12.52 -3.20
CA VAL A 204 -0.52 -13.03 -3.26
C VAL A 204 -0.54 -14.50 -3.68
N ARG A 205 0.21 -14.89 -4.72
CA ARG A 205 0.29 -16.29 -5.17
C ARG A 205 0.84 -17.25 -4.13
N SER A 206 1.76 -16.78 -3.29
CA SER A 206 2.41 -17.63 -2.28
C SER A 206 1.51 -17.99 -1.10
N ILE A 207 0.40 -17.27 -0.92
CA ILE A 207 -0.51 -17.41 0.23
C ILE A 207 -1.93 -17.83 -0.17
N GLN A 208 -2.15 -18.16 -1.44
CA GLN A 208 -3.41 -18.72 -1.96
C GLN A 208 -3.36 -20.24 -2.06
#